data_AF-A0A967AIH8-F1
#
_entry.id   AF-A0A967AIH8-F1
#
_cell.length_a   1.000
_cell.length_b   1.000
_cell.length_c   1.000
_cell.angle_alpha   90.00
_cell.angle_beta   90.00
_cell.angle_gamma   90.00
#
_symmetry.space_group_name_H-M   'P 1'
#
loop_
_entity.id
_entity.type
_entity.pdbx_description
1 polymer ?
#
loop_
_entity_poly.entity_id
_entity_poly.type
_entity_poly.pdbx_seq_one_letter_code
_entity_poly.pdbx_strand_id
1 'polypeptide(L)'
;MRLITLAGYSLIVVALIAPPVRADDPCLGDDEKNAALAQSVALQKAEQAGQPTALFAAYMRVAASDCIDRYDQQAMQKSKANMPKLGRELAKSAEAKGLLYSSEPVRVDGQTSAFRYYEAIGDHQEANSVLLKAIQAKPDDLRLFETAWNIDNGRYGPTNPNTGSRQPYSSPPTFRQELAKVATGNADRLMKAEEKDAQGLTGDIVELGKATAQSLEKLRSASLWMRYLPGGDKPAKDRAELRGDTIMKRPDPTFTQGQAMMYYEFSGSSKAKDVAARIKKKGEQSNQAMQKAGESMKNAITQKSETEQKQFEKKKADLETELGF
;
A
#
# COMPACT_ATOMS: atom_id res chain seq x y z
N MET A 1 33.71 -27.80 97.49
CA MET A 1 34.62 -27.15 96.50
C MET A 1 33.94 -27.32 95.13
N ARG A 2 33.32 -26.30 94.49
CA ARG A 2 33.92 -25.23 93.63
C ARG A 2 34.99 -25.83 92.68
N LEU A 3 34.85 -25.82 91.34
CA LEU A 3 34.81 -24.70 90.36
C LEU A 3 34.20 -25.19 89.00
N ILE A 4 33.23 -24.54 88.35
CA ILE A 4 33.22 -23.39 87.40
C ILE A 4 33.47 -23.73 85.89
N THR A 5 32.39 -23.57 85.10
CA THR A 5 32.12 -23.14 83.69
C THR A 5 33.17 -23.15 82.55
N LEU A 6 32.70 -23.47 81.32
CA LEU A 6 32.64 -22.59 80.11
C LEU A 6 31.99 -23.34 78.91
N ALA A 7 30.82 -22.88 78.42
CA ALA A 7 30.60 -22.24 77.11
C ALA A 7 31.06 -23.09 75.89
N GLY A 8 30.22 -23.57 74.97
CA GLY A 8 29.10 -22.93 74.29
C GLY A 8 29.56 -22.54 72.88
N TYR A 9 29.05 -23.20 71.83
CA TYR A 9 28.86 -22.70 70.44
C TYR A 9 28.43 -23.87 69.52
N SER A 10 27.13 -24.16 69.48
CA SER A 10 26.54 -24.96 68.40
C SER A 10 26.22 -24.01 67.24
N LEU A 11 27.04 -24.07 66.20
CA LEU A 11 26.88 -23.26 64.99
C LEU A 11 25.73 -23.86 64.16
N ILE A 12 24.53 -23.30 64.31
CA ILE A 12 23.38 -23.60 63.44
C ILE A 12 23.62 -22.85 62.13
N VAL A 13 24.07 -23.58 61.09
CA VAL A 13 24.10 -23.08 59.71
C VAL A 13 22.68 -23.14 59.15
N VAL A 14 21.96 -22.02 59.24
CA VAL A 14 20.73 -21.81 58.45
C VAL A 14 21.18 -21.48 57.03
N ALA A 15 21.19 -22.48 56.16
CA ALA A 15 21.28 -22.24 54.72
C ALA A 15 19.96 -21.61 54.25
N LEU A 16 19.93 -20.27 54.20
CA LEU A 16 18.94 -19.52 53.45
C LEU A 16 19.16 -19.86 51.96
N ILE A 17 18.39 -20.84 51.46
CA ILE A 17 18.25 -21.06 50.02
C ILE A 17 17.37 -19.91 49.50
N ALA A 18 17.98 -18.75 49.27
CA ALA A 18 17.39 -17.76 48.40
C ALA A 18 17.34 -18.37 46.98
N PRO A 19 16.20 -18.27 46.26
CA PRO A 19 16.17 -18.67 44.86
C PRO A 19 17.27 -17.89 44.11
N PRO A 20 17.92 -18.49 43.10
CA PRO A 20 19.02 -17.86 42.38
C PRO A 20 18.52 -16.59 41.70
N VAL A 21 18.76 -15.45 42.34
CA VAL A 21 18.49 -14.12 41.78
C VAL A 21 19.60 -13.86 40.78
N ARG A 22 19.29 -13.95 39.48
CA ARG A 22 20.19 -13.42 38.45
C ARG A 22 20.24 -11.90 38.65
N ALA A 23 21.45 -11.35 38.75
CA ALA A 23 21.68 -9.93 38.92
C ALA A 23 21.12 -9.07 37.75
N ASP A 24 20.72 -9.71 36.65
CA ASP A 24 20.14 -9.09 35.46
C ASP A 24 18.61 -9.30 35.34
N ASP A 25 17.91 -9.67 36.41
CA ASP A 25 16.45 -9.79 36.37
C ASP A 25 15.81 -8.40 36.30
N PRO A 26 15.23 -8.01 35.15
CA PRO A 26 14.74 -6.65 34.91
C PRO A 26 13.56 -6.29 35.81
N CYS A 27 12.94 -7.28 36.47
CA CYS A 27 11.75 -7.07 37.27
C CYS A 27 12.05 -6.78 38.75
N LEU A 28 13.32 -6.60 39.16
CA LEU A 28 13.70 -6.39 40.56
C LEU A 28 13.70 -4.93 41.04
N GLY A 29 13.60 -3.96 40.14
CA GLY A 29 13.58 -2.55 40.53
C GLY A 29 12.23 -2.13 41.14
N ASP A 30 12.28 -1.12 42.02
CA ASP A 30 11.10 -0.55 42.65
C ASP A 30 10.16 0.09 41.62
N ASP A 31 10.70 0.63 40.52
CA ASP A 31 9.91 1.22 39.44
C ASP A 31 9.09 0.16 38.69
N GLU A 32 9.69 -0.99 38.36
CA GLU A 32 8.99 -2.10 37.70
C GLU A 32 7.92 -2.71 38.60
N LYS A 33 8.21 -2.83 39.91
CA LYS A 33 7.23 -3.24 40.92
C LYS A 33 6.07 -2.26 40.99
N ASN A 34 6.34 -0.97 41.11
CA ASN A 34 5.31 0.06 41.21
C ASN A 34 4.46 0.12 39.92
N ALA A 35 5.08 -0.02 38.75
CA ALA A 35 4.39 -0.09 37.47
C ALA A 35 3.46 -1.31 37.37
N ALA A 36 3.95 -2.50 37.75
CA ALA A 36 3.15 -3.72 37.77
C ALA A 36 1.95 -3.61 38.74
N LEU A 37 2.17 -3.13 39.96
CA LEU A 37 1.08 -2.93 40.92
C LEU A 37 0.08 -1.87 40.45
N ALA A 38 0.54 -0.79 39.80
CA ALA A 38 -0.34 0.21 39.21
C ALA A 38 -1.24 -0.39 38.11
N GLN A 39 -0.73 -1.33 37.30
CA GLN A 39 -1.52 -2.05 36.31
C GLN A 39 -2.58 -2.96 36.96
N SER A 40 -2.24 -3.65 38.06
CA SER A 40 -3.22 -4.44 38.83
C SER A 40 -4.33 -3.56 39.41
N VAL A 41 -3.97 -2.42 40.02
CA VAL A 41 -4.95 -1.46 40.55
C VAL A 41 -5.83 -0.90 39.42
N ALA A 42 -5.25 -0.59 38.26
CA ALA A 42 -6.02 -0.14 37.09
C ALA A 42 -6.99 -1.22 36.59
N LEU A 43 -6.58 -2.50 36.63
CA LEU A 43 -7.47 -3.61 36.31
C LEU A 43 -8.65 -3.69 37.28
N GLN A 44 -8.41 -3.62 38.59
CA GLN A 44 -9.48 -3.64 39.59
C GLN A 44 -10.48 -2.48 39.38
N LYS A 45 -9.98 -1.27 39.08
CA LYS A 45 -10.83 -0.12 38.76
C LYS A 45 -11.66 -0.35 37.50
N ALA A 46 -11.08 -0.94 36.45
CA ALA A 46 -11.79 -1.23 35.22
C ALA A 46 -12.90 -2.29 35.42
N GLU A 47 -12.67 -3.27 36.29
CA GLU A 47 -13.68 -4.27 36.68
C GLU A 47 -14.85 -3.64 37.42
N GLN A 48 -14.59 -2.72 38.34
CA GLN A 48 -15.62 -1.98 39.06
C GLN A 48 -16.43 -1.04 38.16
N ALA A 49 -15.77 -0.43 37.17
CA ALA A 49 -16.43 0.47 36.22
C ALA A 49 -17.40 -0.26 35.26
N GLY A 50 -17.23 -1.57 35.07
CA GLY A 50 -18.12 -2.38 34.24
C GLY A 50 -18.14 -2.02 32.76
N GLN A 51 -17.16 -1.23 32.28
CA GLN A 51 -17.06 -0.82 30.88
C GLN A 51 -16.25 -1.86 30.08
N PRO A 52 -16.88 -2.63 29.15
CA PRO A 52 -16.24 -3.77 28.50
C PRO A 52 -14.96 -3.42 27.72
N THR A 53 -14.93 -2.27 27.02
CA THR A 53 -13.77 -1.82 26.23
C THR A 53 -12.59 -1.41 27.10
N ALA A 54 -12.86 -0.68 28.18
CA ALA A 54 -11.85 -0.28 29.16
C ALA A 54 -11.29 -1.49 29.92
N LEU A 55 -12.16 -2.45 30.29
CA LEU A 55 -11.75 -3.71 30.91
C LEU A 55 -10.86 -4.54 29.99
N PHE A 56 -11.21 -4.65 28.71
CA PHE A 56 -10.37 -5.36 27.74
C PHE A 56 -9.00 -4.71 27.59
N ALA A 57 -8.93 -3.38 27.51
CA ALA A 57 -7.65 -2.66 27.45
C ALA A 57 -6.80 -2.87 28.73
N ALA A 58 -7.44 -2.94 29.91
CA ALA A 58 -6.75 -3.25 31.16
C ALA A 58 -6.19 -4.68 31.16
N TYR A 59 -6.97 -5.67 30.71
CA TYR A 59 -6.49 -7.04 30.55
C TYR A 59 -5.31 -7.14 29.59
N MET A 60 -5.35 -6.44 28.46
CA MET A 60 -4.22 -6.41 27.52
C MET A 60 -2.95 -5.85 28.16
N ARG A 61 -3.04 -4.74 28.92
CA ARG A 61 -1.89 -4.14 29.59
C ARG A 61 -1.26 -5.07 30.62
N VAL A 62 -2.09 -5.76 31.40
CA VAL A 62 -1.62 -6.78 32.35
C VAL A 62 -0.98 -7.95 31.61
N ALA A 63 -1.61 -8.47 30.55
CA ALA A 63 -1.07 -9.60 29.80
C ALA A 63 0.25 -9.28 29.06
N ALA A 64 0.48 -8.01 28.71
CA ALA A 64 1.70 -7.53 28.08
C ALA A 64 2.79 -7.12 29.10
N SER A 65 2.51 -7.22 30.40
CA SER A 65 3.46 -6.85 31.45
C SER A 65 4.44 -7.99 31.71
N ASP A 66 5.72 -7.72 31.54
CA ASP A 66 6.79 -8.71 31.73
C ASP A 66 7.00 -9.07 33.21
N CYS A 67 6.61 -8.17 34.13
CA CYS A 67 6.89 -8.30 35.56
C CYS A 67 5.67 -8.61 36.43
N ILE A 68 4.44 -8.49 35.89
CA ILE A 68 3.23 -8.64 36.70
C ILE A 68 3.09 -10.04 37.30
N ASP A 69 3.58 -11.09 36.63
CA ASP A 69 3.46 -12.47 37.14
C ASP A 69 4.19 -12.67 38.47
N ARG A 70 5.21 -11.84 38.74
CA ARG A 70 5.96 -11.83 40.01
C ARG A 70 5.23 -11.10 41.13
N TYR A 71 4.50 -10.03 40.80
CA TYR A 71 3.92 -9.10 41.78
C TYR A 71 2.43 -9.29 42.01
N ASP A 72 1.70 -9.74 41.00
CA ASP A 72 0.29 -10.08 41.05
C ASP A 72 -0.04 -11.16 40.01
N GLN A 73 0.33 -12.39 40.35
CA GLN A 73 0.04 -13.57 39.54
C GLN A 73 -1.47 -13.75 39.30
N GLN A 74 -2.32 -13.34 40.25
CA GLN A 74 -3.76 -13.47 40.12
C GLN A 74 -4.31 -12.54 39.03
N ALA A 75 -3.84 -11.29 38.96
CA ALA A 75 -4.19 -10.36 37.89
C ALA A 75 -3.77 -10.90 36.52
N MET A 76 -2.57 -11.48 36.42
CA MET A 76 -2.07 -12.10 35.18
C MET A 76 -2.95 -13.27 34.73
N GLN A 77 -3.21 -14.23 35.63
CA GLN A 77 -4.05 -15.40 35.32
C GLN A 77 -5.48 -15.00 34.96
N LYS A 78 -6.07 -14.05 35.68
CA LYS A 78 -7.41 -13.52 35.40
C LYS A 78 -7.47 -12.87 34.02
N SER A 79 -6.47 -12.08 33.67
CA SER A 79 -6.37 -11.43 32.35
C SER A 79 -6.28 -12.47 31.24
N LYS A 80 -5.38 -13.46 31.37
CA LYS A 80 -5.24 -14.55 30.39
C LYS A 80 -6.52 -15.37 30.22
N ALA A 81 -7.24 -15.65 31.32
CA ALA A 81 -8.46 -16.46 31.28
C ALA A 81 -9.65 -15.72 30.65
N ASN A 82 -9.84 -14.44 30.97
CA ASN A 82 -11.06 -13.70 30.60
C ASN A 82 -10.92 -12.90 29.29
N MET A 83 -9.70 -12.46 28.95
CA MET A 83 -9.46 -11.63 27.77
C MET A 83 -9.95 -12.25 26.45
N PRO A 84 -9.72 -13.56 26.16
CA PRO A 84 -10.18 -14.15 24.90
C PRO A 84 -11.70 -14.11 24.73
N LYS A 85 -12.46 -14.37 25.80
CA LYS A 85 -13.93 -14.34 25.74
C LYS A 85 -14.44 -12.93 25.51
N LEU A 86 -13.96 -11.97 26.31
CA LEU A 86 -14.36 -10.57 26.19
C LEU A 86 -13.97 -9.98 24.82
N GLY A 87 -12.77 -10.29 24.32
CA GLY A 87 -12.31 -9.86 23.00
C GLY A 87 -13.23 -10.37 21.88
N ARG A 88 -13.66 -11.64 21.93
CA ARG A 88 -14.63 -12.18 20.96
C ARG A 88 -15.99 -11.51 21.02
N GLU A 89 -16.51 -11.21 22.21
CA GLU A 89 -17.79 -10.50 22.38
C GLU A 89 -17.71 -9.08 21.81
N LEU A 90 -16.63 -8.36 22.10
CA LEU A 90 -16.37 -7.03 21.54
C LEU A 90 -16.19 -7.06 20.02
N ALA A 91 -15.46 -8.06 19.50
CA ALA A 91 -15.27 -8.25 18.06
C ALA A 91 -16.62 -8.44 17.35
N LYS A 92 -17.47 -9.35 17.85
CA LYS A 92 -18.81 -9.59 17.29
C LYS A 92 -19.70 -8.35 17.35
N SER A 93 -19.62 -7.57 18.42
CA SER A 93 -20.33 -6.28 18.53
C SER A 93 -19.84 -5.27 17.49
N ALA A 94 -18.53 -5.19 17.27
CA ALA A 94 -17.94 -4.34 16.23
C ALA A 94 -18.34 -4.80 14.82
N GLU A 95 -18.37 -6.11 14.56
CA GLU A 95 -18.87 -6.68 13.28
C GLU A 95 -20.32 -6.28 13.03
N ALA A 96 -21.19 -6.42 14.04
CA ALA A 96 -22.60 -6.07 13.94
C ALA A 96 -22.83 -4.58 13.64
N LYS A 97 -21.89 -3.71 14.04
CA LYS A 97 -21.88 -2.27 13.73
C LYS A 97 -21.24 -1.94 12.39
N GLY A 98 -20.76 -2.93 11.64
CA GLY A 98 -20.04 -2.74 10.36
C GLY A 98 -18.59 -2.26 10.52
N LEU A 99 -18.05 -2.25 11.73
CA LEU A 99 -16.67 -1.86 12.02
C LEU A 99 -15.71 -3.03 11.75
N LEU A 100 -15.63 -3.48 10.50
CA LEU A 100 -14.92 -4.71 10.15
C LEU A 100 -13.41 -4.55 10.25
N TYR A 101 -12.83 -3.53 9.61
CA TYR A 101 -11.39 -3.34 9.51
C TYR A 101 -10.97 -1.91 9.86
N SER A 102 -9.81 -1.80 10.52
CA SER A 102 -9.07 -0.55 10.75
C SER A 102 -7.60 -0.88 11.02
N SER A 103 -6.69 -0.01 10.62
CA SER A 103 -5.27 -0.08 11.00
C SER A 103 -5.01 0.30 12.45
N GLU A 104 -5.94 1.05 13.06
CA GLU A 104 -5.78 1.60 14.41
C GLU A 104 -5.76 0.51 15.49
N PRO A 105 -4.93 0.65 16.54
CA PRO A 105 -4.91 -0.29 17.65
C PRO A 105 -6.24 -0.27 18.44
N VAL A 106 -6.35 -1.17 19.42
CA VAL A 106 -7.50 -1.20 20.32
C VAL A 106 -7.60 0.11 21.10
N ARG A 107 -8.74 0.77 20.98
CA ARG A 107 -9.09 2.03 21.65
C ARG A 107 -10.24 1.82 22.63
N VAL A 108 -10.22 2.59 23.72
CA VAL A 108 -11.28 2.57 24.74
C VAL A 108 -12.53 3.33 24.33
N ASP A 109 -12.46 4.13 23.25
CA ASP A 109 -13.54 4.96 22.69
C ASP A 109 -14.68 4.18 22.01
N GLY A 110 -14.56 2.85 21.93
CA GLY A 110 -15.57 1.99 21.31
C GLY A 110 -15.56 1.98 19.77
N GLN A 111 -14.58 2.61 19.13
CA GLN A 111 -14.41 2.61 17.66
C GLN A 111 -13.38 1.57 17.16
N THR A 112 -13.03 0.61 18.01
CA THR A 112 -12.13 -0.48 17.64
C THR A 112 -12.82 -1.41 16.65
N SER A 113 -12.11 -1.80 15.58
CA SER A 113 -12.63 -2.73 14.58
C SER A 113 -12.63 -4.17 15.09
N ALA A 114 -13.52 -4.99 14.53
CA ALA A 114 -13.59 -6.42 14.84
C ALA A 114 -12.26 -7.14 14.55
N PHE A 115 -11.63 -6.82 13.42
CA PHE A 115 -10.28 -7.32 13.08
C PHE A 115 -9.29 -7.10 14.24
N ARG A 116 -9.28 -5.91 14.85
CA ARG A 116 -8.32 -5.56 15.91
C ARG A 116 -8.56 -6.28 17.21
N TYR A 117 -9.82 -6.55 17.55
CA TYR A 117 -10.14 -7.38 18.71
C TYR A 117 -9.67 -8.83 18.53
N TYR A 118 -9.92 -9.45 17.36
CA TYR A 118 -9.45 -10.80 17.09
C TYR A 118 -7.91 -10.88 17.03
N GLU A 119 -7.24 -9.89 16.41
CA GLU A 119 -5.77 -9.83 16.43
C GLU A 119 -5.21 -9.70 17.84
N ALA A 120 -5.81 -8.86 18.70
CA ALA A 120 -5.34 -8.64 20.06
C ALA A 120 -5.42 -9.90 20.94
N ILE A 121 -6.35 -10.81 20.66
CA ILE A 121 -6.49 -12.09 21.38
C ILE A 121 -5.78 -13.25 20.67
N GLY A 122 -5.11 -13.01 19.54
CA GLY A 122 -4.42 -14.03 18.75
C GLY A 122 -5.35 -14.97 17.96
N ASP A 123 -6.62 -14.61 17.78
CA ASP A 123 -7.59 -15.39 17.01
C ASP A 123 -7.48 -15.05 15.51
N HIS A 124 -6.33 -15.40 14.92
CA HIS A 124 -6.00 -15.03 13.53
C HIS A 124 -6.97 -15.62 12.50
N GLN A 125 -7.63 -16.74 12.82
CA GLN A 125 -8.63 -17.34 11.94
C GLN A 125 -9.86 -16.42 11.82
N GLU A 126 -10.39 -15.93 12.93
CA GLU A 126 -11.52 -14.99 12.89
C GLU A 126 -11.10 -13.61 12.38
N ALA A 127 -9.89 -13.16 12.70
CA ALA A 127 -9.34 -11.94 12.12
C ALA A 127 -9.30 -12.01 10.58
N ASN A 128 -8.86 -13.14 10.02
CA ASN A 128 -8.85 -13.39 8.58
C ASN A 128 -10.28 -13.43 8.00
N SER A 129 -11.22 -14.07 8.70
CA SER A 129 -12.64 -14.12 8.30
C SER A 129 -13.25 -12.71 8.17
N VAL A 130 -13.05 -11.85 9.19
CA VAL A 130 -13.53 -10.47 9.16
C VAL A 130 -12.84 -9.63 8.08
N LEU A 131 -11.54 -9.83 7.88
CA LEU A 131 -10.81 -9.13 6.83
C LEU A 131 -11.33 -9.48 5.43
N LEU A 132 -11.67 -10.74 5.18
CA LEU A 132 -12.35 -11.13 3.94
C LEU A 132 -13.72 -10.46 3.79
N LYS A 133 -14.52 -10.38 4.86
CA LYS A 133 -15.80 -9.64 4.83
C LYS A 133 -15.58 -8.17 4.46
N ALA A 134 -14.55 -7.53 5.02
CA ALA A 134 -14.21 -6.14 4.71
C ALA A 134 -13.82 -5.97 3.23
N ILE A 135 -13.05 -6.91 2.68
CA ILE A 135 -12.69 -6.93 1.25
C ILE A 135 -13.93 -7.15 0.39
N GLN A 136 -14.81 -8.09 0.74
CA GLN A 136 -16.03 -8.35 -0.01
C GLN A 136 -16.99 -7.15 -0.01
N ALA A 137 -17.00 -6.35 1.05
CA ALA A 137 -17.77 -5.10 1.11
C ALA A 137 -17.17 -3.98 0.23
N LYS A 138 -15.86 -4.00 -0.02
CA LYS A 138 -15.13 -3.04 -0.86
C LYS A 138 -14.16 -3.78 -1.80
N PRO A 139 -14.68 -4.55 -2.77
CA PRO A 139 -13.85 -5.46 -3.57
C PRO A 139 -12.85 -4.74 -4.46
N ASP A 140 -13.10 -3.48 -4.77
CA ASP A 140 -12.24 -2.62 -5.61
C ASP A 140 -11.15 -1.89 -4.80
N ASP A 141 -11.14 -2.01 -3.46
CA ASP A 141 -10.14 -1.36 -2.60
C ASP A 141 -8.82 -2.16 -2.59
N LEU A 142 -7.94 -1.80 -3.51
CA LEU A 142 -6.63 -2.43 -3.65
C LEU A 142 -5.76 -2.31 -2.39
N ARG A 143 -5.87 -1.22 -1.62
CA ARG A 143 -5.05 -1.03 -0.40
C ARG A 143 -5.48 -1.98 0.71
N LEU A 144 -6.80 -2.15 0.87
CA LEU A 144 -7.34 -3.13 1.81
C LEU A 144 -6.96 -4.56 1.38
N PHE A 145 -7.01 -4.85 0.08
CA PHE A 145 -6.56 -6.13 -0.46
C PHE A 145 -5.07 -6.39 -0.18
N GLU A 146 -4.20 -5.42 -0.46
CA GLU A 146 -2.75 -5.48 -0.21
C GLU A 146 -2.43 -5.76 1.25
N THR A 147 -3.17 -5.13 2.15
CA THR A 147 -3.08 -5.37 3.59
C THR A 147 -3.37 -6.83 3.90
N ALA A 148 -4.47 -7.39 3.36
CA ALA A 148 -4.83 -8.78 3.59
C ALA A 148 -3.87 -9.77 2.93
N TRP A 149 -3.33 -9.43 1.77
CA TRP A 149 -2.32 -10.25 1.10
C TRP A 149 -1.04 -10.36 1.92
N ASN A 150 -0.66 -9.27 2.61
CA ASN A 150 0.57 -9.22 3.41
C ASN A 150 0.33 -9.48 4.90
N ILE A 151 -0.86 -9.95 5.29
CA ILE A 151 -1.27 -10.00 6.70
C ILE A 151 -0.43 -10.95 7.56
N ASP A 152 0.20 -11.94 6.96
CA ASP A 152 1.08 -12.88 7.67
C ASP A 152 2.40 -12.23 8.09
N ASN A 153 2.80 -11.12 7.46
CA ASN A 153 4.04 -10.42 7.79
C ASN A 153 3.96 -9.88 9.22
N GLY A 154 4.77 -10.43 10.11
CA GLY A 154 4.81 -10.03 11.52
C GLY A 154 3.80 -10.76 12.41
N ARG A 155 3.02 -11.71 11.87
CA ARG A 155 2.24 -12.64 12.69
C ARG A 155 3.07 -13.85 13.07
N TYR A 156 2.84 -14.31 14.29
CA TYR A 156 3.53 -15.46 14.86
C TYR A 156 2.52 -16.40 15.49
N GLY A 157 2.74 -17.69 15.31
CA GLY A 157 2.00 -18.72 16.03
C GLY A 157 2.29 -18.71 17.53
N PRO A 158 1.62 -19.60 18.28
CA PRO A 158 1.83 -19.74 19.71
C PRO A 158 3.30 -20.07 20.02
N THR A 159 3.80 -19.58 21.16
CA THR A 159 5.13 -19.91 21.65
C THR A 159 5.22 -21.42 21.90
N ASN A 160 6.24 -22.06 21.35
CA ASN A 160 6.52 -23.46 21.62
C ASN A 160 6.95 -23.62 23.09
N PRO A 161 6.26 -24.44 23.90
CA PRO A 161 6.55 -24.58 25.33
C PRO A 161 7.92 -25.21 25.62
N ASN A 162 8.48 -25.98 24.68
CA ASN A 162 9.75 -26.68 24.86
C ASN A 162 10.96 -25.83 24.44
N THR A 163 10.79 -24.94 23.46
CA THR A 163 11.90 -24.17 22.87
C THR A 163 11.80 -22.67 23.11
N GLY A 164 10.66 -22.17 23.59
CA GLY A 164 10.39 -20.74 23.74
C GLY A 164 10.30 -19.98 22.41
N SER A 165 10.45 -20.66 21.26
CA SER A 165 10.42 -20.04 19.94
C SER A 165 9.01 -19.94 19.37
N ARG A 166 8.77 -18.91 18.56
CA ARG A 166 7.52 -18.74 17.81
C ARG A 166 7.78 -19.01 16.33
N GLN A 167 6.91 -19.81 15.72
CA GLN A 167 6.93 -20.01 14.27
C GLN A 167 6.19 -18.86 13.57
N PRO A 168 6.64 -18.38 12.40
CA PRO A 168 5.86 -17.47 11.59
C PRO A 168 4.46 -18.04 11.31
N TYR A 169 3.44 -17.21 11.43
CA TYR A 169 2.08 -17.63 11.10
C TYR A 169 1.92 -17.68 9.58
N SER A 170 1.19 -18.69 9.10
CA SER A 170 0.77 -18.78 7.70
C SER A 170 -0.74 -18.90 7.67
N SER A 171 -1.39 -17.97 6.94
CA SER A 171 -2.84 -17.98 6.79
C SER A 171 -3.32 -19.25 6.10
N PRO A 172 -4.53 -19.75 6.43
CA PRO A 172 -5.07 -20.97 5.82
C PRO A 172 -5.13 -20.89 4.29
N PRO A 173 -4.95 -22.01 3.56
CA PRO A 173 -5.03 -22.02 2.10
C PRO A 173 -6.36 -21.47 1.56
N THR A 174 -7.47 -21.69 2.28
CA THR A 174 -8.79 -21.18 1.93
C THR A 174 -8.84 -19.65 1.92
N PHE A 175 -8.21 -18.99 2.90
CA PHE A 175 -8.10 -17.52 2.94
C PHE A 175 -7.32 -16.99 1.72
N ARG A 176 -6.20 -17.65 1.38
CA ARG A 176 -5.39 -17.30 0.20
C ARG A 176 -6.15 -17.49 -1.11
N GLN A 177 -6.94 -18.55 -1.22
CA GLN A 177 -7.79 -18.80 -2.38
C GLN A 177 -8.88 -17.73 -2.55
N GLU A 178 -9.52 -17.29 -1.47
CA GLU A 178 -10.52 -16.21 -1.54
C GLU A 178 -9.89 -14.88 -1.97
N LEU A 179 -8.70 -14.55 -1.47
CA LEU A 179 -7.96 -13.37 -1.97
C LEU A 179 -7.62 -13.51 -3.46
N ALA A 180 -7.14 -14.67 -3.90
CA ALA A 180 -6.86 -14.90 -5.31
C ALA A 180 -8.11 -14.70 -6.18
N LYS A 181 -9.29 -15.16 -5.73
CA LYS A 181 -10.57 -14.93 -6.44
C LYS A 181 -10.89 -13.44 -6.56
N VAL A 182 -10.68 -12.65 -5.50
CA VAL A 182 -10.90 -11.19 -5.54
C VAL A 182 -9.97 -10.53 -6.56
N ALA A 183 -8.69 -10.90 -6.57
CA ALA A 183 -7.72 -10.38 -7.52
C ALA A 183 -8.07 -10.77 -8.96
N THR A 184 -8.43 -12.03 -9.22
CA THR A 184 -8.89 -12.50 -10.54
C THR A 184 -10.15 -11.77 -10.98
N GLY A 185 -11.16 -11.65 -10.11
CA GLY A 185 -12.41 -10.97 -10.45
C GLY A 185 -12.21 -9.50 -10.82
N ASN A 186 -11.36 -8.79 -10.10
CA ASN A 186 -11.02 -7.40 -10.41
C ASN A 186 -10.21 -7.26 -11.70
N ALA A 187 -9.17 -8.07 -11.86
CA ALA A 187 -8.36 -8.08 -13.07
C ALA A 187 -9.22 -8.37 -14.32
N ASP A 188 -10.06 -9.41 -14.26
CA ASP A 188 -10.94 -9.79 -15.36
C ASP A 188 -11.97 -8.71 -15.69
N ARG A 189 -12.57 -8.09 -14.67
CA ARG A 189 -13.53 -6.99 -14.85
C ARG A 189 -12.87 -5.80 -15.55
N LEU A 190 -11.66 -5.42 -15.13
CA LEU A 190 -10.90 -4.33 -15.71
C LEU A 190 -10.47 -4.63 -17.15
N MET A 191 -9.98 -5.84 -17.42
CA MET A 191 -9.61 -6.28 -18.77
C MET A 191 -10.81 -6.34 -19.71
N LYS A 192 -12.00 -6.76 -19.23
CA LYS A 192 -13.24 -6.73 -20.03
C LYS A 192 -13.73 -5.31 -20.30
N ALA A 193 -13.63 -4.43 -19.31
CA ALA A 193 -14.00 -3.02 -19.49
C ALA A 193 -13.04 -2.32 -20.46
N GLU A 194 -11.75 -2.62 -20.37
CA GLU A 194 -10.73 -2.13 -21.30
C GLU A 194 -11.02 -2.52 -22.74
N GLU A 195 -11.44 -3.76 -23.00
CA GLU A 195 -11.73 -4.22 -24.36
C GLU A 195 -12.81 -3.36 -25.04
N LYS A 196 -13.78 -2.86 -24.26
CA LYS A 196 -14.82 -1.95 -24.78
C LYS A 196 -14.24 -0.59 -25.13
N ASP A 197 -13.39 -0.03 -24.28
CA ASP A 197 -12.75 1.26 -24.55
C ASP A 197 -11.79 1.17 -25.75
N ALA A 198 -11.12 0.03 -25.90
CA ALA A 198 -10.18 -0.22 -26.99
C ALA A 198 -10.84 -0.20 -28.38
N GLN A 199 -12.15 -0.40 -28.47
CA GLN A 199 -12.89 -0.28 -29.74
C GLN A 199 -12.78 1.13 -30.34
N GLY A 200 -12.64 2.17 -29.49
CA GLY A 200 -12.45 3.55 -29.95
C GLY A 200 -11.06 3.84 -30.52
N LEU A 201 -10.11 2.91 -30.44
CA LEU A 201 -8.75 3.12 -30.97
C LEU A 201 -8.71 3.18 -32.52
N THR A 202 -9.76 2.73 -33.19
CA THR A 202 -9.94 2.86 -34.64
C THR A 202 -10.88 4.00 -35.03
N GLY A 203 -11.40 4.75 -34.06
CA GLY A 203 -12.29 5.89 -34.26
C GLY A 203 -11.59 7.16 -34.77
N ASP A 204 -12.25 8.30 -34.72
CA ASP A 204 -11.63 9.58 -35.08
C ASP A 204 -10.51 9.99 -34.09
N ILE A 205 -9.83 11.13 -34.33
CA ILE A 205 -8.73 11.59 -33.47
C ILE A 205 -9.18 11.88 -32.03
N VAL A 206 -10.40 12.38 -31.85
CA VAL A 206 -10.95 12.71 -30.52
C VAL A 206 -11.29 11.43 -29.76
N GLU A 207 -11.94 10.48 -30.44
CA GLU A 207 -12.24 9.15 -29.90
C GLU A 207 -10.97 8.37 -29.58
N LEU A 208 -9.96 8.40 -30.46
CA LEU A 208 -8.67 7.77 -30.24
C LEU A 208 -8.01 8.27 -28.95
N GLY A 209 -7.97 9.58 -28.73
CA GLY A 209 -7.37 10.17 -27.55
C GLY A 209 -8.07 9.70 -26.26
N LYS A 210 -9.39 9.74 -26.25
CA LYS A 210 -10.22 9.28 -25.12
C LYS A 210 -10.05 7.78 -24.87
N ALA A 211 -10.20 6.95 -25.92
CA ALA A 211 -10.05 5.51 -25.86
C ALA A 211 -8.66 5.09 -25.36
N THR A 212 -7.62 5.79 -25.82
CA THR A 212 -6.23 5.56 -25.38
C THR A 212 -6.07 5.79 -23.89
N ALA A 213 -6.56 6.92 -23.37
CA ALA A 213 -6.47 7.22 -21.95
C ALA A 213 -7.22 6.18 -21.10
N GLN A 214 -8.46 5.86 -21.49
CA GLN A 214 -9.33 4.96 -20.74
C GLN A 214 -8.86 3.49 -20.77
N SER A 215 -8.40 3.00 -21.92
CA SER A 215 -7.88 1.64 -22.05
C SER A 215 -6.56 1.49 -21.29
N LEU A 216 -5.60 2.43 -21.42
CA LEU A 216 -4.34 2.38 -20.66
C LEU A 216 -4.54 2.42 -19.15
N GLU A 217 -5.44 3.28 -18.66
CA GLU A 217 -5.78 3.34 -17.25
C GLU A 217 -6.26 1.97 -16.75
N LYS A 218 -7.18 1.32 -17.47
CA LYS A 218 -7.69 0.00 -17.10
C LYS A 218 -6.65 -1.10 -17.19
N LEU A 219 -5.77 -1.08 -18.20
CA LEU A 219 -4.66 -2.04 -18.28
C LEU A 219 -3.69 -1.89 -17.09
N ARG A 220 -3.40 -0.64 -16.67
CA ARG A 220 -2.57 -0.36 -15.50
C ARG A 220 -3.25 -0.78 -14.21
N SER A 221 -4.55 -0.51 -14.05
CA SER A 221 -5.29 -0.97 -12.87
C SER A 221 -5.37 -2.50 -12.85
N ALA A 222 -5.61 -3.15 -13.99
CA ALA A 222 -5.65 -4.60 -14.09
C ALA A 222 -4.29 -5.22 -13.72
N SER A 223 -3.18 -4.62 -14.20
CA SER A 223 -1.84 -5.11 -13.89
C SER A 223 -1.51 -5.05 -12.40
N LEU A 224 -2.02 -4.05 -11.66
CA LEU A 224 -1.87 -3.99 -10.20
C LEU A 224 -2.50 -5.21 -9.51
N TRP A 225 -3.69 -5.62 -9.94
CA TRP A 225 -4.35 -6.83 -9.41
C TRP A 225 -3.67 -8.12 -9.87
N MET A 226 -3.21 -8.16 -11.12
CA MET A 226 -2.56 -9.35 -11.69
C MET A 226 -1.23 -9.70 -11.04
N ARG A 227 -0.57 -8.76 -10.34
CA ARG A 227 0.65 -9.04 -9.55
C ARG A 227 0.46 -10.12 -8.48
N TYR A 228 -0.78 -10.34 -8.04
CA TYR A 228 -1.14 -11.35 -7.04
C TYR A 228 -1.59 -12.68 -7.65
N LEU A 229 -1.50 -12.82 -8.98
CA LEU A 229 -1.92 -14.00 -9.73
C LEU A 229 -0.72 -14.71 -10.36
N PRO A 230 -0.83 -16.01 -10.65
CA PRO A 230 0.16 -16.72 -11.46
C PRO A 230 0.35 -16.04 -12.82
N GLY A 231 1.61 -15.85 -13.23
CA GLY A 231 1.94 -15.19 -14.50
C GLY A 231 1.99 -13.66 -14.45
N GLY A 232 1.61 -13.04 -13.33
CA GLY A 232 1.75 -11.61 -13.12
C GLY A 232 0.99 -10.77 -14.15
N ASP A 233 1.52 -9.57 -14.44
CA ASP A 233 0.89 -8.60 -15.34
C ASP A 233 1.11 -8.85 -16.84
N LYS A 234 1.66 -10.00 -17.22
CA LYS A 234 1.93 -10.35 -18.61
C LYS A 234 0.70 -10.20 -19.53
N PRO A 235 -0.52 -10.66 -19.16
CA PRO A 235 -1.69 -10.51 -20.02
C PRO A 235 -2.05 -9.05 -20.33
N ALA A 236 -1.90 -8.16 -19.36
CA ALA A 236 -2.14 -6.73 -19.55
C ALA A 236 -1.07 -6.09 -20.47
N LYS A 237 0.19 -6.52 -20.33
CA LYS A 237 1.31 -6.04 -21.17
C LYS A 237 1.20 -6.52 -22.62
N ASP A 238 0.92 -7.81 -22.83
CA ASP A 238 0.75 -8.39 -24.16
C ASP A 238 -0.42 -7.68 -24.90
N ARG A 239 -1.51 -7.39 -24.17
CA ARG A 239 -2.64 -6.64 -24.72
C ARG A 239 -2.29 -5.19 -25.04
N ALA A 240 -1.52 -4.52 -24.18
CA ALA A 240 -1.04 -3.18 -24.46
C ALA A 240 -0.23 -3.13 -25.75
N GLU A 241 0.69 -4.07 -25.97
CA GLU A 241 1.45 -4.15 -27.21
C GLU A 241 0.53 -4.29 -28.43
N LEU A 242 -0.50 -5.13 -28.35
CA LEU A 242 -1.51 -5.27 -29.41
C LEU A 242 -2.28 -3.96 -29.68
N ARG A 243 -2.58 -3.15 -28.65
CA ARG A 243 -3.20 -1.84 -28.83
C ARG A 243 -2.27 -0.85 -29.52
N GLY A 244 -0.99 -0.83 -29.13
CA GLY A 244 0.04 -0.06 -29.84
C GLY A 244 0.09 -0.43 -31.32
N ASP A 245 0.11 -1.73 -31.63
CA ASP A 245 0.10 -2.24 -33.01
C ASP A 245 -1.17 -1.86 -33.78
N THR A 246 -2.32 -1.82 -33.10
CA THR A 246 -3.60 -1.40 -33.69
C THR A 246 -3.56 0.07 -34.12
N ILE A 247 -3.04 0.95 -33.26
CA ILE A 247 -2.89 2.38 -33.56
C ILE A 247 -1.88 2.60 -34.70
N MET A 248 -0.77 1.87 -34.69
CA MET A 248 0.28 1.99 -35.71
C MET A 248 -0.18 1.54 -37.11
N LYS A 249 -1.25 0.75 -37.22
CA LYS A 249 -1.85 0.33 -38.49
C LYS A 249 -2.83 1.36 -39.08
N ARG A 250 -3.13 2.44 -38.36
CA ARG A 250 -4.02 3.50 -38.86
C ARG A 250 -3.41 4.20 -40.08
N PRO A 251 -4.24 4.71 -41.01
CA PRO A 251 -3.78 5.40 -42.21
C PRO A 251 -3.10 6.75 -41.92
N ASP A 252 -3.28 7.31 -40.73
CA ASP A 252 -2.73 8.59 -40.25
C ASP A 252 -1.63 8.44 -39.16
N PRO A 253 -0.60 7.59 -39.35
CA PRO A 253 0.32 7.19 -38.28
C PRO A 253 1.15 8.36 -37.73
N THR A 254 1.26 9.47 -38.44
CA THR A 254 2.07 10.63 -37.99
C THR A 254 1.48 11.32 -36.76
N PHE A 255 0.16 11.40 -36.64
CA PHE A 255 -0.50 12.11 -35.55
C PHE A 255 -0.91 11.19 -34.39
N THR A 256 -0.78 9.87 -34.59
CA THR A 256 -1.25 8.84 -33.65
C THR A 256 -0.10 8.04 -33.00
N GLN A 257 1.14 8.28 -33.44
CA GLN A 257 2.35 7.63 -32.94
C GLN A 257 2.58 7.85 -31.43
N GLY A 258 2.20 9.00 -30.89
CA GLY A 258 2.32 9.29 -29.46
C GLY A 258 1.45 8.37 -28.61
N GLN A 259 0.24 8.06 -29.07
CA GLN A 259 -0.70 7.16 -28.41
C GLN A 259 -0.19 5.72 -28.43
N ALA A 260 0.33 5.26 -29.57
CA ALA A 260 0.96 3.94 -29.67
C ALA A 260 2.19 3.80 -28.75
N MET A 261 3.00 4.85 -28.64
CA MET A 261 4.18 4.87 -27.76
C MET A 261 3.80 4.59 -26.30
N MET A 262 2.74 5.21 -25.79
CA MET A 262 2.31 5.01 -24.40
C MET A 262 1.96 3.55 -24.09
N TYR A 263 1.36 2.83 -25.05
CA TYR A 263 1.11 1.40 -24.92
C TYR A 263 2.38 0.56 -24.94
N TYR A 264 3.31 0.86 -25.86
CA TYR A 264 4.58 0.15 -25.91
C TYR A 264 5.41 0.36 -24.63
N GLU A 265 5.44 1.59 -24.10
CA GLU A 265 6.10 1.89 -22.83
C GLU A 265 5.51 1.09 -21.68
N PHE A 266 4.19 1.06 -21.56
CA PHE A 266 3.53 0.27 -20.52
C PHE A 266 3.77 -1.25 -20.68
N SER A 267 3.75 -1.76 -21.91
CA SER A 267 4.05 -3.17 -22.19
C SER A 267 5.51 -3.56 -21.92
N GLY A 268 6.43 -2.57 -21.87
CA GLY A 268 7.87 -2.81 -21.85
C GLY A 268 8.44 -3.24 -23.20
N SER A 269 7.70 -3.04 -24.30
CA SER A 269 8.11 -3.44 -25.65
C SER A 269 9.27 -2.58 -26.17
N SER A 270 10.22 -3.20 -26.87
CA SER A 270 11.32 -2.51 -27.54
C SER A 270 10.84 -1.52 -28.60
N LYS A 271 9.64 -1.74 -29.16
CA LYS A 271 8.98 -0.86 -30.14
C LYS A 271 8.80 0.57 -29.63
N ALA A 272 8.75 0.79 -28.32
CA ALA A 272 8.67 2.13 -27.74
C ALA A 272 9.84 3.01 -28.20
N LYS A 273 11.06 2.47 -28.22
CA LYS A 273 12.26 3.20 -28.65
C LYS A 273 12.21 3.53 -30.15
N ASP A 274 11.74 2.59 -30.95
CA ASP A 274 11.61 2.77 -32.41
C ASP A 274 10.59 3.85 -32.74
N VAL A 275 9.45 3.86 -32.04
CA VAL A 275 8.43 4.90 -32.20
C VAL A 275 8.95 6.26 -31.73
N ALA A 276 9.62 6.32 -30.57
CA ALA A 276 10.24 7.55 -30.08
C ALA A 276 11.26 8.12 -31.08
N ALA A 277 12.10 7.27 -31.68
CA ALA A 277 13.06 7.68 -32.71
C ALA A 277 12.36 8.22 -33.98
N ARG A 278 11.26 7.58 -34.41
CA ARG A 278 10.46 8.06 -35.55
C ARG A 278 9.82 9.42 -35.27
N ILE A 279 9.23 9.60 -34.09
CA ILE A 279 8.64 10.88 -33.67
C ILE A 279 9.71 11.98 -33.67
N LYS A 280 10.88 11.70 -33.07
CA LYS A 280 12.00 12.65 -33.04
C LYS A 280 12.46 13.05 -34.45
N LYS A 281 12.71 12.07 -35.32
CA LYS A 281 13.13 12.32 -36.70
C LYS A 281 12.11 13.16 -37.48
N LYS A 282 10.81 12.89 -37.30
CA LYS A 282 9.75 13.70 -37.93
C LYS A 282 9.67 15.11 -37.36
N GLY A 283 9.85 15.28 -36.06
CA GLY A 283 9.93 16.59 -35.43
C GLY A 283 11.09 17.42 -35.98
N GLU A 284 12.27 16.81 -36.13
CA GLU A 284 13.44 17.43 -36.75
C GLU A 284 13.17 17.82 -38.22
N GLN A 285 12.57 16.92 -39.00
CA GLN A 285 12.19 17.22 -40.40
C GLN A 285 11.16 18.35 -40.51
N SER A 286 10.16 18.37 -39.62
CA SER A 286 9.15 19.43 -39.60
C SER A 286 9.76 20.77 -39.21
N ASN A 287 10.67 20.79 -38.24
CA ASN A 287 11.40 21.99 -37.84
C ASN A 287 12.28 22.52 -38.99
N GLN A 288 12.99 21.63 -39.67
CA GLN A 288 13.80 21.99 -40.85
C GLN A 288 12.94 22.52 -42.00
N ALA A 289 11.78 21.91 -42.27
CA ALA A 289 10.85 22.39 -43.29
C ALA A 289 10.29 23.78 -42.94
N MET A 290 9.96 24.01 -41.66
CA MET A 290 9.47 25.30 -41.18
C MET A 290 10.56 26.38 -41.25
N GLN A 291 11.81 26.05 -40.94
CA GLN A 291 12.96 26.93 -41.12
C GLN A 291 13.15 27.31 -42.59
N LYS A 292 13.16 26.34 -43.50
CA LYS A 292 13.28 26.60 -44.95
C LYS A 292 12.13 27.43 -45.49
N ALA A 293 10.90 27.19 -45.03
CA ALA A 293 9.74 27.98 -45.41
C ALA A 293 9.84 29.43 -44.90
N GLY A 294 10.29 29.61 -43.64
CA GLY A 294 10.54 30.93 -43.07
C GLY A 294 11.65 31.70 -43.79
N GLU A 295 12.76 31.03 -44.14
CA GLU A 295 13.84 31.60 -44.96
C GLU A 295 13.36 31.98 -46.36
N SER A 296 12.57 31.12 -47.00
CA SER A 296 12.00 31.39 -48.33
C SER A 296 11.05 32.58 -48.31
N MET A 297 10.19 32.69 -47.28
CA MET A 297 9.30 33.82 -47.09
C MET A 297 10.07 35.11 -46.83
N LYS A 298 11.11 35.07 -45.98
CA LYS A 298 11.99 36.21 -45.73
C LYS A 298 12.66 36.69 -47.03
N ASN A 299 13.20 35.78 -47.83
CA ASN A 299 13.83 36.10 -49.11
C ASN A 299 12.83 36.69 -50.12
N ALA A 300 11.61 36.17 -50.19
CA ALA A 300 10.56 36.71 -51.06
C ALA A 300 10.14 38.14 -50.65
N ILE A 301 10.06 38.42 -49.35
CA ILE A 301 9.78 39.77 -48.84
C ILE A 301 10.93 40.73 -49.20
N THR A 302 12.18 40.32 -49.00
CA THR A 302 13.36 41.12 -49.37
C THR A 302 13.40 41.43 -50.87
N GLN A 303 13.23 40.42 -51.72
CA GLN A 303 13.22 40.62 -53.18
C GLN A 303 12.09 41.55 -53.65
N LYS A 304 10.90 41.40 -53.07
CA LYS A 304 9.77 42.27 -53.39
C LYS A 304 10.05 43.72 -52.97
N SER A 305 10.60 43.92 -51.77
CA SER A 305 11.01 45.24 -51.28
C SER A 305 12.08 45.89 -52.17
N GLU A 306 13.10 45.14 -52.58
CA GLU A 306 14.16 45.65 -53.47
C GLU A 306 13.62 46.02 -54.86
N THR A 307 12.66 45.24 -55.37
CA THR A 307 12.03 45.49 -56.68
C THR A 307 11.13 46.73 -56.63
N GLU A 308 10.34 46.88 -55.57
CA GLU A 308 9.51 48.06 -55.32
C GLU A 308 10.35 49.32 -55.11
N GLN A 309 11.48 49.22 -54.40
CA GLN A 309 12.41 50.32 -54.20
C GLN A 309 13.08 50.75 -55.51
N LYS A 310 13.52 49.81 -56.36
CA LYS A 310 14.04 50.13 -57.71
C LYS A 310 12.99 50.76 -58.61
N GLN A 311 11.73 50.32 -58.54
CA GLN A 311 10.64 50.96 -59.29
C GLN A 311 10.37 52.37 -58.80
N PHE A 312 10.45 52.61 -57.48
CA PHE A 312 10.29 53.93 -56.90
C PHE A 312 11.43 54.87 -57.32
N GLU A 313 12.69 54.42 -57.25
CA GLU A 313 13.84 55.20 -57.70
C GLU A 313 13.77 55.51 -59.20
N LYS A 314 13.34 54.55 -60.02
CA LYS A 314 13.14 54.78 -61.46
C LYS A 314 12.07 55.84 -61.72
N LYS A 315 10.90 55.70 -61.08
CA LYS A 315 9.82 56.70 -61.21
C LYS A 315 10.25 58.08 -60.72
N LYS A 316 11.04 58.14 -59.65
CA LYS A 316 11.61 59.38 -59.13
C LYS A 316 12.56 60.03 -60.14
N ALA A 317 13.48 59.26 -60.73
CA ALA A 317 14.41 59.77 -61.75
C ALA A 317 13.70 60.23 -63.03
N ASP A 318 12.67 59.49 -63.47
CA ASP A 318 11.82 59.88 -64.60
C ASP A 318 11.10 61.22 -64.31
N LEU A 319 10.57 61.39 -63.09
CA LEU A 319 9.94 62.64 -62.63
C LEU A 319 10.93 63.81 -62.51
N GLU A 320 12.14 63.59 -61.99
CA GLU A 320 13.19 64.61 -61.91
C GLU A 320 13.61 65.08 -63.30
N THR A 321 13.67 64.15 -64.28
CA THR A 321 13.97 64.47 -65.69
C THR A 321 12.83 65.26 -66.36
N GLU A 322 11.57 64.92 -66.10
CA GLU A 322 10.40 65.63 -66.67
C GLU A 322 10.19 67.02 -66.05
N LEU A 323 10.55 67.21 -64.78
CA LEU A 323 10.35 68.46 -64.05
C LEU A 323 11.55 69.42 -64.12
N GLY A 324 12.68 69.02 -64.73
CA GLY A 324 13.81 69.89 -65.03
C GLY A 324 14.67 70.31 -63.83
N PHE A 325 14.83 69.43 -62.85
CA PHE A 325 15.81 69.58 -61.76
C PHE A 325 17.16 68.97 -62.13
#